data_AF-A0A934DZR2-F1
#
_entry.id   AF-A0A934DZR2-F1
#
_cell.length_a   1.000
_cell.length_b   1.000
_cell.length_c   1.000
_cell.angle_alpha   90.00
_cell.angle_beta   90.00
_cell.angle_gamma   90.00
#
_symmetry.space_group_name_H-M   'P 1'
#
loop_
_entity.id
_entity.type
_entity.pdbx_description
1 polymer ?
#
loop_
_entity_poly.entity_id
_entity_poly.type
_entity_poly.pdbx_seq_one_letter_code
_entity_poly.pdbx_strand_id
1 'polypeptide(L)' 'MKRTATDLRAHLYEVLDGVAKTGRPVEVTRGGVALCIVRKELPRRPRKTPRTLPDLIVGDPDDLIHMEWPWAAGRDL' A
#
# COMPACT_ATOMS: atom_id res chain seq x y z
N MET A 1 4.96 18.10 18.60
CA MET A 1 5.55 17.65 19.89
C MET A 1 7.07 17.71 19.73
N LYS A 2 7.78 18.42 20.62
CA LYS A 2 9.23 18.64 20.53
C LYS A 2 9.97 17.66 21.44
N ARG A 3 10.99 16.98 20.91
CA ARG A 3 11.82 16.01 21.63
C ARG A 3 13.31 16.31 21.47
N THR A 4 14.14 15.79 22.36
CA THR A 4 15.60 15.86 22.23
C THR A 4 16.10 14.67 21.41
N ALA A 5 17.31 14.76 20.87
CA ALA A 5 17.94 13.63 20.18
C ALA A 5 18.12 12.41 21.08
N THR A 6 18.37 12.61 22.38
CA THR A 6 18.53 11.52 23.36
C THR A 6 17.22 10.80 23.61
N ASP A 7 16.12 11.53 23.75
CA ASP A 7 14.77 10.96 23.86
C ASP A 7 14.38 10.19 22.59
N LEU A 8 14.64 10.77 21.42
CA LEU A 8 14.41 10.10 20.14
C LEU A 8 15.19 8.77 20.06
N ARG A 9 16.43 8.71 20.55
CA ARG A 9 17.23 7.48 20.52
C ARG A 9 16.63 6.38 21.38
N ALA A 10 16.11 6.71 22.56
CA ALA A 10 15.50 5.74 23.47
C ALA A 10 14.15 5.20 22.94
N HIS A 11 13.41 6.03 22.19
CA HIS A 11 12.04 5.72 21.75
C HIS A 11 11.89 5.69 20.23
N LEU A 12 12.97 5.38 19.49
CA LEU A 12 13.02 5.57 18.04
C LEU A 12 11.87 4.85 17.31
N TYR A 13 11.66 3.58 17.60
CA TYR A 13 10.65 2.77 16.91
C TYR A 13 9.22 3.18 17.25
N GLU A 14 8.92 3.52 18.51
CA GLU A 14 7.61 4.02 18.92
C GLU A 14 7.26 5.33 18.19
N VAL A 15 8.25 6.23 18.06
CA VAL A 15 8.08 7.49 17.34
C VAL A 15 7.84 7.23 15.84
N LEU A 16 8.64 6.37 15.21
CA LEU A 16 8.48 6.03 13.80
C LEU A 16 7.10 5.40 13.52
N ASP A 17 6.68 4.45 14.34
CA ASP A 17 5.37 3.81 14.23
C ASP A 17 4.24 4.81 14.45
N GLY A 18 4.38 5.70 15.43
CA GLY A 18 3.42 6.76 15.70
C GLY A 18 3.25 7.70 14.50
N VAL A 19 4.36 8.16 13.91
CA VAL A 19 4.35 9.01 12.71
C VAL A 19 3.76 8.24 11.52
N ALA A 20 4.12 6.97 11.32
CA ALA A 20 3.61 6.15 10.23
C ALA A 20 2.08 5.94 10.33
N LYS A 21 1.59 5.58 11.52
CA LYS A 21 0.16 5.33 11.77
C LYS A 21 -0.67 6.60 11.74
N THR A 22 -0.26 7.63 12.46
CA THR A 22 -1.08 8.83 12.67
C THR A 22 -0.85 9.93 11.63
N GLY A 23 0.30 9.92 10.95
CA GLY A 23 0.73 11.00 10.07
C GLY A 23 1.15 12.28 10.80
N ARG A 24 1.08 12.34 12.13
CA ARG A 24 1.43 13.53 12.91
C ARG A 24 2.94 13.75 12.92
N PRO A 25 3.45 14.93 12.52
CA PRO A 25 4.87 15.25 12.56
C PRO A 25 5.45 15.27 13.97
N VAL A 26 6.72 14.88 14.10
CA VAL A 26 7.48 14.98 15.35
C VAL A 26 8.72 15.84 15.11
N GLU A 27 8.89 16.87 15.96
CA GLU A 27 10.05 17.75 15.92
C GLU A 27 11.11 17.27 16.92
N VAL A 28 12.38 17.32 16.49
CA VAL A 28 13.52 16.85 17.27
C VAL A 28 14.63 17.90 17.22
N THR A 29 15.11 18.33 18.37
CA THR A 29 16.19 19.32 18.45
C THR A 29 17.52 18.62 18.74
N ARG A 30 18.55 18.94 17.96
CA ARG A 30 19.93 18.44 18.14
C ARG A 30 20.94 19.53 17.81
N GLY A 31 21.84 19.84 18.75
CA GLY A 31 22.93 20.80 18.52
C GLY A 31 22.45 22.17 18.07
N GLY A 32 21.33 22.66 18.62
CA GLY A 32 20.72 23.94 18.22
C GLY A 32 19.90 23.91 16.93
N VAL A 33 19.86 22.78 16.21
CA VAL A 33 19.08 22.61 14.98
C VAL A 33 17.78 21.86 15.27
N ALA A 34 16.66 22.35 14.72
CA ALA A 34 15.38 21.65 14.73
C ALA A 34 15.23 20.79 13.47
N LEU A 35 14.92 19.52 13.67
CA LEU A 35 14.64 18.52 12.64
C LEU A 35 13.19 18.08 12.76
N CYS A 36 12.59 17.60 11.68
CA CYS A 36 11.21 17.11 11.66
C CYS A 36 11.12 15.74 10.99
N ILE A 37 10.46 14.80 11.65
CA ILE A 37 10.13 13.48 11.11
C ILE A 37 8.68 13.53 10.64
N VAL A 38 8.48 13.31 9.34
CA VAL A 38 7.17 13.35 8.68
C VAL A 38 6.91 12.06 7.93
N ARG A 39 5.64 11.63 7.91
CA ARG A 39 5.22 10.52 7.05
C ARG A 39 5.28 10.97 5.61
N LYS A 40 6.10 10.30 4.80
CA LYS A 40 6.13 10.50 3.35
C LYS A 40 5.26 9.44 2.69
N GLU A 41 4.32 9.86 1.85
CA GLU A 41 3.63 8.92 0.97
C GLU A 41 4.62 8.41 -0.07
N LEU A 42 4.87 7.11 -0.04
CA LEU A 42 5.60 6.46 -1.11
C LEU A 42 4.71 6.47 -2.36
N PRO A 43 5.22 6.90 -3.52
CA PRO A 43 4.48 6.71 -4.76
C PRO A 43 4.16 5.22 -4.86
N ARG A 44 2.87 4.88 -4.94
CA ARG A 44 2.47 3.51 -5.24
C ARG A 44 3.19 3.14 -6.52
N ARG A 45 3.90 2.01 -6.52
CA ARG A 45 4.47 1.43 -7.75
C ARG A 45 3.34 1.51 -8.78
N PRO A 46 3.55 2.14 -9.96
CA PRO A 46 2.49 2.26 -10.94
C PRO A 46 1.93 0.85 -11.13
N ARG A 47 0.62 0.69 -10.91
CA ARG A 47 -0.04 -0.58 -11.21
C ARG A 47 0.37 -0.88 -12.65
N LYS A 48 1.00 -2.03 -12.87
CA LYS A 48 1.29 -2.48 -14.23
C LYS A 48 -0.01 -2.37 -15.00
N THR A 49 0.02 -1.68 -16.13
CA THR A 49 -1.12 -1.66 -17.05
C THR A 49 -1.53 -3.11 -17.27
N PRO A 50 -2.83 -3.46 -17.18
CA PRO A 50 -3.27 -4.82 -17.48
C PRO A 50 -2.73 -5.19 -18.85
N ARG A 51 -2.11 -6.36 -18.96
CA ARG A 51 -1.65 -6.85 -20.25
C ARG A 51 -2.90 -7.16 -21.07
N THR A 52 -3.11 -6.45 -22.16
CA THR A 52 -4.09 -6.84 -23.17
C THR A 52 -3.59 -8.11 -23.85
N LEU A 53 -4.41 -9.16 -23.81
CA LEU A 53 -4.17 -10.43 -24.47
C LEU A 53 -5.28 -10.60 -25.52
N PRO A 54 -5.10 -10.02 -26.73
CA PRO A 54 -6.15 -10.06 -27.76
C PRO A 54 -6.49 -11.48 -28.20
N ASP A 55 -5.52 -12.40 -28.11
CA ASP A 55 -5.68 -13.81 -28.47
C ASP A 55 -5.99 -14.71 -27.26
N LEU A 56 -6.45 -14.12 -26.15
CA LEU A 56 -6.79 -14.90 -24.94
C LEU A 56 -7.99 -15.81 -25.18
N ILE A 57 -8.95 -15.34 -25.98
CA ILE A 57 -10.12 -16.12 -26.39
C ILE A 57 -9.78 -16.71 -27.76
N VAL A 58 -9.60 -18.03 -27.79
CA VAL A 58 -9.40 -18.78 -29.03
C VAL A 58 -10.78 -19.26 -29.50
N GLY A 59 -11.38 -18.55 -30.46
CA GLY A 59 -12.74 -18.82 -30.95
C GLY A 59 -13.61 -17.55 -30.93
N ASP A 60 -14.92 -17.73 -31.12
CA ASP A 60 -15.89 -16.65 -30.99
C ASP A 60 -16.18 -16.37 -29.50
N PRO A 61 -15.98 -15.14 -29.00
CA PRO A 61 -16.35 -14.78 -27.64
C PRO A 61 -17.82 -15.04 -27.30
N ASP A 62 -18.73 -14.99 -28.28
CA ASP A 62 -20.15 -15.25 -28.05
C ASP A 62 -20.41 -16.72 -27.65
N ASP A 63 -19.52 -17.65 -28.00
CA ASP A 63 -19.60 -19.05 -27.56
C ASP A 63 -19.45 -19.21 -26.04
N LEU A 64 -18.76 -18.27 -25.37
CA LEU A 64 -18.60 -18.29 -23.91
C LEU A 64 -19.91 -17.97 -23.18
N ILE A 65 -20.81 -17.21 -23.80
CA ILE A 65 -22.09 -16.79 -23.23
C ILE A 65 -23.05 -17.99 -23.16
N HIS A 66 -22.95 -18.89 -24.15
CA HIS A 66 -23.80 -20.07 -24.27
C HIS A 66 -23.19 -21.33 -23.66
N MET A 67 -22.00 -21.22 -23.05
CA MET A 67 -21.35 -22.36 -22.41
C MET A 67 -22.09 -22.75 -21.13
N GLU A 68 -22.57 -23.99 -21.07
CA GLU A 68 -23.12 -24.55 -19.83
C GLU A 68 -21.97 -24.95 -18.90
N TRP A 69 -21.85 -24.23 -17.78
CA TRP A 69 -20.82 -24.50 -16.79
C TRP A 69 -21.27 -25.65 -15.85
N PRO A 70 -20.43 -26.65 -15.59
CA PRO A 70 -20.79 -27.82 -14.78
C PRO A 70 -21.13 -27.50 -13.30
N TRP A 71 -20.83 -26.29 -12.84
CA TRP A 71 -21.17 -25.78 -11.51
C TRP A 71 -22.39 -24.83 -11.50
N ALA A 72 -22.96 -24.49 -12.66
CA ALA A 72 -24.19 -23.70 -12.76
C ALA A 72 -25.43 -24.44 -12.20
N ALA A 73 -25.35 -25.76 -12.07
CA ALA A 73 -26.40 -26.60 -11.50
C ALA A 73 -26.43 -26.62 -9.94
N GLY A 74 -25.72 -25.70 -9.27
CA GLY A 74 -25.81 -25.55 -7.81
C GLY A 74 -25.14 -26.67 -7.01
N ARG A 75 -24.00 -27.18 -7.46
CA ARG A 75 -23.12 -27.95 -6.57
C ARG A 75 -22.12 -27.00 -5.94
N ASP A 76 -22.37 -26.68 -4.67
CA ASP A 76 -21.43 -26.01 -3.78
C ASP A 76 -20.05 -26.67 -3.88
N LEU A 77 -19.03 -25.86 -4.16
CA LEU A 77 -17.63 -26.17 -3.88
C LEU A 77 -17.26 -25.57 -2.52
#